data_AF-A0A955WIC3-F1
#
_entry.id   AF-A0A955WIC3-F1
#
_cell.length_a   1.000
_cell.length_b   1.000
_cell.length_c   1.000
_cell.angle_alpha   90.00
_cell.angle_beta   90.00
_cell.angle_gamma   90.00
#
_symmetry.space_group_name_H-M   'P 1'
#
loop_
_entity.id
_entity.type
_entity.pdbx_description
1 polymer ?
#
loop_
_entity_poly.entity_id
_entity_poly.type
_entity_poly.pdbx_seq_one_letter_code
_entity_poly.pdbx_strand_id
1 'polypeptide(L)'
;MVALLLFLLAAPTPPLTTVELRPVVAMVDGAPVVDTAWLEARVARANAIFAPYGLAFHLGPITPLTAPVDALTRAERDALAPQVQRGVVNVFIVRRLLDIHKKGLIRRGVHWHAGGRHYVILASYASETVPAHELGHFFGNPQHRHQLGNLMGYIPGLGLPRLEPDQAQRLHAALRRFLRTGELRALPEE
;
A
#
# COMPACT_ATOMS: atom_id res chain seq x y z
N MET A 1 32.49 4.55 43.39
CA MET A 1 32.12 4.23 42.00
C MET A 1 30.66 3.81 41.99
N VAL A 2 29.76 4.65 41.47
CA VAL A 2 28.33 4.30 41.31
C VAL A 2 28.14 3.86 39.87
N ALA A 3 27.77 2.59 39.66
CA ALA A 3 27.41 2.05 38.36
C ALA A 3 26.00 2.54 38.01
N LEU A 4 25.92 3.45 37.05
CA LEU A 4 24.64 3.91 36.48
C LEU A 4 24.14 2.83 35.52
N LEU A 5 23.22 1.96 35.98
CA LEU A 5 22.47 1.09 35.09
C LEU A 5 21.48 1.93 34.28
N LEU A 6 21.81 2.18 33.00
CA LEU A 6 20.85 2.67 32.01
C LEU A 6 19.91 1.52 31.64
N PHE A 7 18.71 1.51 32.22
CA PHE A 7 17.60 0.73 31.70
C PHE A 7 17.15 1.39 30.38
N LEU A 8 17.49 0.78 29.24
CA LEU A 8 16.80 1.02 27.99
C LEU A 8 15.36 0.51 28.15
N LEU A 9 14.43 1.39 28.50
CA LEU A 9 13.01 1.12 28.35
C LEU A 9 12.73 0.96 26.85
N ALA A 10 12.47 -0.27 26.42
CA ALA A 10 11.93 -0.52 25.09
C ALA A 10 10.63 0.27 24.96
N ALA A 11 10.51 1.07 23.89
CA ALA A 11 9.24 1.74 23.60
C ALA A 11 8.14 0.68 23.45
N PRO A 12 6.94 0.90 24.01
CA PRO A 12 5.85 -0.06 23.91
C PRO A 12 5.51 -0.31 22.44
N THR A 13 5.35 -1.59 22.07
CA THR A 13 4.89 -1.99 20.74
C THR A 13 3.50 -1.38 20.50
N PRO A 14 3.27 -0.66 19.39
CA PRO A 14 1.96 -0.10 19.10
C PRO A 14 0.91 -1.22 18.95
N PRO A 15 -0.35 -1.00 19.39
CA PRO A 15 -1.40 -1.98 19.18
C PRO A 15 -1.59 -2.23 17.69
N LEU A 16 -1.75 -3.50 17.32
CA LEU A 16 -1.89 -3.90 15.93
C LEU A 16 -3.29 -3.50 15.42
N THR A 17 -3.33 -2.65 14.40
CA THR A 17 -4.57 -2.35 13.68
C THR A 17 -4.58 -3.13 12.38
N THR A 18 -5.57 -4.01 12.20
CA THR A 18 -5.78 -4.71 10.94
C THR A 18 -6.85 -3.98 10.12
N VAL A 19 -6.57 -3.71 8.84
CA VAL A 19 -7.52 -3.15 7.88
C VAL A 19 -7.65 -4.06 6.66
N GLU A 20 -8.78 -4.01 5.97
CA GLU A 20 -8.96 -4.79 4.74
C GLU A 20 -8.26 -4.12 3.55
N LEU A 21 -7.50 -4.91 2.79
CA LEU A 21 -7.12 -4.63 1.41
C LEU A 21 -8.15 -5.30 0.50
N ARG A 22 -8.89 -4.48 -0.25
CA ARG A 22 -9.84 -4.97 -1.26
C ARG A 22 -9.16 -5.02 -2.64
N PRO A 23 -8.81 -6.21 -3.16
CA PRO A 23 -8.26 -6.34 -4.50
C PRO A 23 -9.36 -6.27 -5.57
N VAL A 24 -9.13 -5.46 -6.59
CA VAL A 24 -9.98 -5.33 -7.78
C VAL A 24 -9.14 -5.65 -9.01
N VAL A 25 -9.30 -6.82 -9.60
CA VAL A 25 -8.33 -7.45 -10.52
C VAL A 25 -8.82 -7.44 -11.96
N ALA A 26 -8.04 -6.87 -12.86
CA ALA A 26 -8.33 -6.84 -14.29
C ALA A 26 -8.53 -8.24 -14.86
N MET A 27 -9.52 -8.38 -15.73
CA MET A 27 -9.82 -9.60 -16.46
C MET A 27 -9.43 -9.42 -17.93
N VAL A 28 -8.70 -10.37 -18.50
CA VAL A 28 -8.32 -10.42 -19.91
C VAL A 28 -8.71 -11.78 -20.46
N ASP A 29 -9.54 -11.78 -21.51
CA ASP A 29 -10.06 -13.01 -22.12
C ASP A 29 -10.71 -13.98 -21.11
N GLY A 30 -11.39 -13.42 -20.11
CA GLY A 30 -12.07 -14.16 -19.05
C GLY A 30 -11.17 -14.65 -17.91
N ALA A 31 -9.85 -14.43 -17.97
CA ALA A 31 -8.89 -14.81 -16.93
C ALA A 31 -8.39 -13.58 -16.15
N PRO A 32 -8.15 -13.70 -14.83
CA PRO A 32 -7.57 -12.61 -14.06
C PRO A 32 -6.10 -12.41 -14.45
N VAL A 33 -5.63 -11.16 -14.45
CA VAL A 33 -4.24 -10.83 -14.82
C VAL A 33 -3.19 -11.29 -13.80
N VAL A 34 -3.63 -11.71 -12.61
CA VAL A 34 -2.86 -12.33 -11.53
C VAL A 34 -3.72 -13.37 -10.81
N ASP A 35 -3.11 -14.33 -10.15
CA ASP A 35 -3.81 -15.31 -9.32
C ASP A 35 -3.87 -14.91 -7.83
N THR A 36 -4.54 -15.72 -7.01
CA THR A 36 -4.66 -15.49 -5.56
C THR A 36 -3.31 -15.57 -4.85
N ALA A 37 -2.46 -16.54 -5.21
CA ALA A 37 -1.14 -16.71 -4.60
C ALA A 37 -0.24 -15.48 -4.82
N TRP A 38 -0.36 -14.84 -5.98
CA TRP A 38 0.28 -13.56 -6.27
C TRP A 38 -0.14 -12.51 -5.25
N LEU A 39 -1.44 -12.34 -5.00
CA LEU A 39 -1.98 -11.35 -4.05
C LEU A 39 -1.54 -11.64 -2.62
N GLU A 40 -1.65 -12.88 -2.18
CA GLU A 40 -1.23 -13.33 -0.85
C GLU A 40 0.24 -13.01 -0.58
N ALA A 41 1.14 -13.28 -1.54
CA ALA A 41 2.55 -12.96 -1.39
C ALA A 41 2.81 -11.45 -1.20
N ARG A 42 2.06 -10.59 -1.89
CA ARG A 42 2.15 -9.12 -1.75
C ARG A 42 1.64 -8.66 -0.38
N VAL A 43 0.51 -9.21 0.08
CA VAL A 43 -0.06 -8.89 1.39
C VAL A 43 0.85 -9.37 2.51
N ALA A 44 1.39 -10.59 2.41
CA ALA A 44 2.36 -11.11 3.36
C ALA A 44 3.61 -10.24 3.44
N ARG A 45 4.15 -9.81 2.29
CA ARG A 45 5.29 -8.89 2.23
C ARG A 45 4.97 -7.53 2.87
N ALA A 46 3.80 -6.97 2.58
CA ALA A 46 3.36 -5.71 3.19
C ALA A 46 3.23 -5.87 4.71
N ASN A 47 2.59 -6.94 5.20
CA ASN A 47 2.47 -7.22 6.63
C ASN A 47 3.82 -7.34 7.32
N ALA A 48 4.80 -8.02 6.71
CA ALA A 48 6.15 -8.10 7.26
C ALA A 48 6.82 -6.72 7.39
N ILE A 49 6.56 -5.81 6.45
CA ILE A 49 7.10 -4.43 6.47
C ILE A 49 6.36 -3.55 7.47
N PHE A 50 5.04 -3.70 7.60
CA PHE A 50 4.20 -2.81 8.40
C PHE A 50 3.96 -3.26 9.85
N ALA A 51 4.24 -4.54 10.18
CA ALA A 51 4.11 -5.07 11.53
C ALA A 51 4.87 -4.25 12.60
N PRO A 52 6.13 -3.79 12.39
CA PRO A 52 6.81 -2.93 13.36
C PRO A 52 6.12 -1.60 13.63
N TYR A 53 5.20 -1.17 12.77
CA TYR A 53 4.44 0.06 12.89
C TYR A 53 3.01 -0.16 13.41
N GLY A 54 2.64 -1.38 13.83
CA GLY A 54 1.32 -1.69 14.36
C GLY A 54 0.21 -1.63 13.31
N LEU A 55 0.52 -1.92 12.05
CA LEU A 55 -0.45 -2.00 10.96
C LEU A 55 -0.33 -3.35 10.26
N ALA A 56 -1.47 -4.02 10.09
CA ALA A 56 -1.62 -5.22 9.30
C ALA A 56 -2.76 -5.07 8.28
N PHE A 57 -2.70 -5.94 7.28
CA PHE A 57 -3.65 -6.01 6.19
C PHE A 57 -4.22 -7.42 6.08
N HIS A 58 -5.54 -7.49 6.01
CA HIS A 58 -6.27 -8.69 5.63
C HIS A 58 -6.61 -8.62 4.14
N LEU A 59 -6.38 -9.70 3.40
CA LEU A 59 -6.77 -9.78 1.99
C LEU A 59 -8.28 -10.05 1.90
N GLY A 60 -9.04 -9.04 1.48
CA GLY A 60 -10.48 -9.17 1.27
C GLY A 60 -10.82 -9.95 -0.02
N PRO A 61 -12.13 -10.14 -0.30
CA PRO A 61 -12.59 -10.85 -1.49
C PRO A 61 -12.09 -10.22 -2.80
N ILE A 62 -11.68 -11.08 -3.75
CA ILE A 62 -11.24 -10.65 -5.09
C ILE A 62 -12.44 -10.23 -5.92
N THR A 63 -12.48 -8.94 -6.29
CA THR A 63 -13.49 -8.41 -7.21
C THR A 63 -12.92 -8.36 -8.64
N PRO A 64 -13.62 -8.83 -9.67
CA PRO A 64 -13.18 -8.66 -11.05
C PRO A 64 -13.31 -7.20 -11.54
N LEU A 65 -12.36 -6.77 -12.37
CA LEU A 65 -12.33 -5.48 -13.05
C LEU A 65 -12.45 -5.73 -14.56
N THR A 66 -13.57 -5.31 -15.14
CA THR A 66 -13.83 -5.48 -16.58
C THR A 66 -13.21 -4.36 -17.40
N ALA A 67 -13.18 -3.13 -16.89
CA ALA A 67 -12.50 -2.01 -17.52
C ALA A 67 -12.13 -0.89 -16.51
N PRO A 68 -11.05 -0.16 -16.79
CA PRO A 68 -10.04 -0.45 -17.80
C PRO A 68 -9.08 -1.57 -17.34
N VAL A 69 -8.63 -2.41 -18.27
CA VAL A 69 -7.69 -3.51 -17.98
C VAL A 69 -6.23 -3.06 -17.90
N ASP A 70 -5.94 -1.91 -18.51
CA ASP A 70 -4.66 -1.20 -18.42
C ASP A 70 -4.88 0.20 -17.83
N ALA A 71 -3.83 0.82 -17.30
CA ALA A 71 -3.83 2.20 -16.83
C ALA A 71 -2.65 2.96 -17.48
N LEU A 72 -2.76 3.25 -18.76
CA LEU A 72 -1.72 3.89 -19.57
C LEU A 72 -1.81 5.42 -19.52
N THR A 73 -3.01 5.93 -19.27
CA THR A 73 -3.36 7.34 -19.30
C THR A 73 -3.97 7.81 -17.97
N ARG A 74 -4.06 9.12 -17.80
CA ARG A 74 -4.79 9.73 -16.67
C ARG A 74 -6.26 9.32 -16.67
N ALA A 75 -6.92 9.37 -17.83
CA ALA A 75 -8.34 9.05 -17.96
C ALA A 75 -8.64 7.61 -17.53
N GLU A 76 -7.80 6.64 -17.91
CA GLU A 76 -7.95 5.25 -17.47
C GLU A 76 -7.74 5.10 -15.96
N ARG A 77 -6.77 5.80 -15.37
CA ARG A 77 -6.60 5.79 -13.91
C ARG A 77 -7.83 6.37 -13.21
N ASP A 78 -8.33 7.51 -13.69
CA ASP A 78 -9.49 8.20 -13.11
C ASP A 78 -10.78 7.37 -13.25
N ALA A 79 -10.90 6.57 -14.31
CA ALA A 79 -12.03 5.67 -14.54
C ALA A 79 -12.17 4.55 -13.49
N LEU A 80 -11.15 4.31 -12.66
CA LEU A 80 -11.22 3.38 -11.53
C LEU A 80 -11.93 3.97 -10.31
N ALA A 81 -11.97 5.31 -10.19
CA ALA A 81 -12.51 5.99 -9.02
C ALA A 81 -13.96 5.62 -8.67
N PRO A 82 -14.89 5.44 -9.62
CA PRO A 82 -16.27 5.01 -9.32
C PRO A 82 -16.37 3.70 -8.52
N GLN A 83 -15.39 2.80 -8.65
CA GLN A 83 -15.38 1.46 -8.03
C GLN A 83 -14.78 1.42 -6.62
N VAL A 84 -14.29 2.55 -6.11
CA VAL A 84 -13.72 2.67 -4.77
C VAL A 84 -14.82 2.53 -3.71
N GLN A 85 -14.59 1.66 -2.75
CA GLN A 85 -15.45 1.44 -1.59
C GLN A 85 -14.87 2.08 -0.33
N ARG A 86 -15.73 2.63 0.53
CA ARG A 86 -15.31 3.14 1.84
C ARG A 86 -15.10 1.99 2.82
N GLY A 87 -14.25 2.22 3.83
CA GLY A 87 -13.99 1.26 4.90
C GLY A 87 -12.83 0.31 4.62
N VAL A 88 -12.29 0.31 3.39
CA VAL A 88 -11.25 -0.61 2.92
C VAL A 88 -10.20 0.13 2.11
N VAL A 89 -8.98 -0.40 2.06
CA VAL A 89 -7.94 0.08 1.13
C VAL A 89 -8.22 -0.55 -0.24
N ASN A 90 -8.58 0.27 -1.23
CA ASN A 90 -8.89 -0.23 -2.57
C ASN A 90 -7.60 -0.37 -3.38
N VAL A 91 -7.33 -1.57 -3.89
CA VAL A 91 -6.14 -1.89 -4.67
C VAL A 91 -6.56 -2.46 -6.02
N PHE A 92 -6.39 -1.67 -7.07
CA PHE A 92 -6.68 -2.08 -8.44
C PHE A 92 -5.45 -2.76 -9.06
N ILE A 93 -5.62 -3.98 -9.56
CA ILE A 93 -4.57 -4.70 -10.28
C ILE A 93 -4.87 -4.63 -11.76
N VAL A 94 -4.03 -3.94 -12.52
CA VAL A 94 -4.14 -3.78 -13.97
C VAL A 94 -3.07 -4.59 -14.68
N ARG A 95 -3.29 -4.95 -15.94
CA ARG A 95 -2.30 -5.68 -16.75
C ARG A 95 -1.08 -4.81 -17.02
N ARG A 96 -1.26 -3.53 -17.39
CA ARG A 96 -0.17 -2.59 -17.67
C ARG A 96 -0.39 -1.25 -17.00
N LEU A 97 0.70 -0.63 -16.57
CA LEU A 97 0.72 0.70 -15.98
C LEU A 97 1.91 1.48 -16.56
N LEU A 98 1.64 2.65 -17.15
CA LEU A 98 2.69 3.54 -17.65
C LEU A 98 2.80 4.78 -16.78
N ASP A 99 3.98 5.40 -16.80
CA ASP A 99 4.18 6.72 -16.25
C ASP A 99 3.54 7.77 -17.17
N ILE A 100 2.54 8.49 -16.65
CA ILE A 100 1.82 9.52 -17.42
C ILE A 100 2.60 10.84 -17.51
N HIS A 101 3.68 11.00 -16.75
CA HIS A 101 4.55 12.16 -16.78
C HIS A 101 5.79 11.93 -17.66
N LYS A 102 6.15 10.67 -17.92
CA LYS A 102 7.29 10.27 -18.76
C LYS A 102 6.84 9.25 -19.81
N LYS A 103 6.59 9.73 -21.04
CA LYS A 103 6.11 8.92 -22.16
C LYS A 103 6.95 7.65 -22.32
N GLY A 104 6.28 6.49 -22.34
CA GLY A 104 6.89 5.18 -22.57
C GLY A 104 7.58 4.54 -21.36
N LEU A 105 7.71 5.25 -20.23
CA LEU A 105 8.28 4.65 -19.02
C LEU A 105 7.26 3.74 -18.36
N ILE A 106 7.68 2.50 -18.06
CA ILE A 106 6.86 1.55 -17.31
C ILE A 106 6.79 1.98 -15.84
N ARG A 107 5.60 1.85 -15.26
CA ARG A 107 5.37 2.01 -13.83
C ARG A 107 4.83 0.71 -13.25
N ARG A 108 5.15 0.44 -11.98
CA ARG A 108 4.76 -0.81 -11.29
C ARG A 108 3.66 -0.58 -10.26
N GLY A 109 3.59 0.60 -9.68
CA GLY A 109 2.55 1.01 -8.75
C GLY A 109 2.34 2.52 -8.77
N VAL A 110 1.18 2.95 -8.27
CA VAL A 110 0.90 4.35 -7.93
C VAL A 110 -0.21 4.44 -6.89
N HIS A 111 -0.02 5.29 -5.89
CA HIS A 111 -1.10 5.88 -5.11
C HIS A 111 -1.74 7.04 -5.89
N TRP A 112 -3.02 6.91 -6.20
CA TRP A 112 -3.75 7.79 -7.11
C TRP A 112 -4.90 8.52 -6.43
N HIS A 113 -5.24 9.71 -6.93
CA HIS A 113 -6.35 10.54 -6.47
C HIS A 113 -7.23 10.96 -7.65
N ALA A 114 -8.55 10.73 -7.54
CA ALA A 114 -9.53 11.11 -8.56
C ALA A 114 -10.94 11.21 -7.94
N GLY A 115 -11.71 12.23 -8.34
CA GLY A 115 -13.12 12.39 -7.92
C GLY A 115 -13.32 12.48 -6.39
N GLY A 116 -12.37 13.06 -5.66
CA GLY A 116 -12.39 13.12 -4.20
C GLY A 116 -12.09 11.79 -3.50
N ARG A 117 -11.65 10.78 -4.25
CA ARG A 117 -11.28 9.44 -3.76
C ARG A 117 -9.80 9.20 -4.03
N HIS A 118 -9.24 8.19 -3.36
CA HIS A 118 -7.87 7.77 -3.52
C HIS A 118 -7.73 6.26 -3.30
N TYR A 119 -6.77 5.66 -3.98
CA TYR A 119 -6.63 4.21 -4.10
C TYR A 119 -5.23 3.87 -4.62
N VAL A 120 -4.87 2.59 -4.53
CA VAL A 120 -3.62 2.08 -5.08
C VAL A 120 -3.91 1.39 -6.42
N ILE A 121 -3.02 1.58 -7.40
CA ILE A 121 -3.02 0.83 -8.66
C ILE A 121 -1.69 0.09 -8.74
N LEU A 122 -1.73 -1.21 -9.03
CA LEU A 122 -0.56 -2.05 -9.25
C LEU A 122 -0.62 -2.68 -10.64
N ALA A 123 0.52 -2.76 -11.31
CA ALA A 123 0.63 -3.60 -12.50
C ALA A 123 0.77 -5.08 -12.10
N SER A 124 0.32 -6.01 -12.95
CA SER A 124 0.46 -7.46 -12.72
C SER A 124 1.92 -7.92 -12.59
N TYR A 125 2.86 -7.16 -13.15
CA TYR A 125 4.32 -7.38 -13.03
C TYR A 125 4.97 -6.59 -11.88
N ALA A 126 4.19 -6.03 -10.95
CA ALA A 126 4.73 -5.38 -9.76
C ALA A 126 5.47 -6.40 -8.86
N SER A 127 6.67 -6.03 -8.39
CA SER A 127 7.39 -6.83 -7.40
C SER A 127 6.69 -6.77 -6.04
N GLU A 128 6.99 -7.73 -5.16
CA GLU A 128 6.34 -7.86 -3.84
C GLU A 128 6.43 -6.61 -2.95
N THR A 129 7.47 -5.79 -3.13
CA THR A 129 7.71 -4.58 -2.31
C THR A 129 6.97 -3.35 -2.81
N VAL A 130 6.53 -3.32 -4.08
CA VAL A 130 5.81 -2.18 -4.66
C VAL A 130 4.50 -1.87 -3.93
N PRO A 131 3.62 -2.85 -3.60
CA PRO A 131 2.44 -2.58 -2.80
C PRO A 131 2.75 -1.84 -1.50
N ALA A 132 3.82 -2.24 -0.79
CA ALA A 132 4.18 -1.60 0.47
C ALA A 132 4.64 -0.14 0.28
N HIS A 133 5.35 0.15 -0.81
CA HIS A 133 5.72 1.53 -1.18
C HIS A 133 4.48 2.39 -1.46
N GLU A 134 3.53 1.87 -2.24
CA GLU A 134 2.29 2.61 -2.55
C GLU A 134 1.39 2.76 -1.32
N LEU A 135 1.38 1.78 -0.41
CA LEU A 135 0.72 1.90 0.88
C LEU A 135 1.39 2.97 1.75
N GLY A 136 2.72 3.10 1.69
CA GLY A 136 3.43 4.20 2.34
C GLY A 136 2.93 5.58 1.88
N HIS A 137 2.70 5.75 0.58
CA HIS A 137 2.05 6.96 0.02
C HIS A 137 0.61 7.11 0.51
N PHE A 138 -0.18 6.03 0.45
CA PHE A 138 -1.57 6.01 0.91
C PHE A 138 -1.68 6.48 2.37
N PHE A 139 -0.77 6.05 3.24
CA PHE A 139 -0.69 6.43 4.65
C PHE A 139 0.12 7.73 4.89
N GLY A 140 0.16 8.64 3.92
CA GLY A 140 0.55 10.03 4.16
C GLY A 140 2.04 10.33 4.05
N ASN A 141 2.81 9.50 3.35
CA ASN A 141 4.20 9.81 2.98
C ASN A 141 4.28 10.28 1.51
N PRO A 142 4.14 11.59 1.22
CA PRO A 142 4.03 12.07 -0.17
C PRO A 142 5.36 12.12 -0.92
N GLN A 143 6.50 12.15 -0.21
CA GLN A 143 7.82 12.35 -0.82
C GLN A 143 8.63 11.07 -0.79
N HIS A 144 9.30 10.77 -1.91
CA HIS A 144 10.31 9.74 -1.92
C HIS A 144 11.51 10.17 -1.08
N ARG A 145 12.20 9.19 -0.48
CA ARG A 145 13.39 9.42 0.34
C ARG A 145 14.56 8.59 -0.19
N HIS A 146 15.61 9.27 -0.65
CA HIS A 146 16.81 8.65 -1.22
C HIS A 146 17.77 8.17 -0.12
N GLN A 147 17.28 7.34 0.80
CA GLN A 147 18.08 6.70 1.85
C GLN A 147 18.09 5.19 1.65
N LEU A 148 19.21 4.56 2.01
CA LEU A 148 19.42 3.13 1.88
C LEU A 148 18.38 2.34 2.70
N GLY A 149 17.63 1.45 2.04
CA GLY A 149 16.62 0.61 2.68
C GLY A 149 15.36 1.36 3.12
N ASN A 150 15.17 2.61 2.69
CA ASN A 150 13.95 3.34 2.98
C ASN A 150 12.78 2.80 2.13
N LEU A 151 11.62 2.59 2.75
CA LEU A 151 10.41 2.13 2.07
C LEU A 151 9.92 3.10 1.00
N MET A 152 10.09 4.40 1.22
CA MET A 152 9.75 5.45 0.25
C MET A 152 10.92 5.76 -0.70
N GLY A 153 11.95 4.93 -0.74
CA GLY A 153 13.12 5.09 -1.59
C GLY A 153 13.22 4.05 -2.70
N TYR A 154 14.17 4.26 -3.60
CA TYR A 154 14.53 3.29 -4.65
C TYR A 154 15.87 2.60 -4.40
N ILE A 155 16.56 2.94 -3.31
CA ILE A 155 17.87 2.39 -2.98
C ILE A 155 17.65 1.21 -2.03
N PRO A 156 17.78 -0.05 -2.48
CA PRO A 156 17.55 -1.21 -1.63
C PRO A 156 18.61 -1.27 -0.52
N GLY A 157 18.20 -1.62 0.69
CA GLY A 157 19.08 -1.87 1.82
C GLY A 157 19.15 -3.36 2.17
N LEU A 158 19.86 -3.69 3.24
CA LEU A 158 19.83 -5.03 3.82
C LEU A 158 18.49 -5.25 4.54
N GLY A 159 17.86 -6.39 4.27
CA GLY A 159 16.59 -6.79 4.91
C GLY A 159 15.35 -6.13 4.32
N LEU A 160 14.28 -6.07 5.12
CA LEU A 160 13.04 -5.42 4.72
C LEU A 160 13.20 -3.89 4.67
N PRO A 161 12.58 -3.22 3.69
CA PRO A 161 12.56 -1.77 3.67
C PRO A 161 11.80 -1.23 4.89
N ARG A 162 12.19 -0.05 5.36
CA ARG A 162 11.65 0.57 6.58
C ARG A 162 11.26 2.03 6.37
N LEU A 163 10.28 2.49 7.12
CA LEU A 163 9.98 3.90 7.31
C LEU A 163 10.93 4.51 8.34
N GLU A 164 11.33 5.74 8.10
CA GLU A 164 12.03 6.59 9.08
C GLU A 164 11.05 7.12 10.14
N PRO A 165 11.53 7.60 11.30
CA PRO A 165 10.66 7.99 12.41
C PRO A 165 9.57 9.01 12.02
N ASP A 166 9.89 10.01 11.21
CA ASP A 166 8.92 11.01 10.75
C ASP A 166 7.89 10.42 9.77
N GLN A 167 8.28 9.42 8.98
CA GLN A 167 7.39 8.73 8.06
C GLN A 167 6.44 7.78 8.80
N ALA A 168 6.91 7.12 9.87
CA ALA A 168 6.08 6.32 10.77
C ALA A 168 5.06 7.20 11.52
N GLN A 169 5.45 8.38 11.99
CA GLN A 169 4.52 9.34 12.59
C GLN A 169 3.42 9.78 11.63
N ARG A 170 3.76 10.04 10.35
CA ARG A 170 2.77 10.35 9.29
C ARG A 170 1.82 9.19 9.06
N LEU A 171 2.34 7.96 9.00
CA LEU A 171 1.53 6.75 8.89
C LEU A 171 0.50 6.66 10.01
N HIS A 172 0.93 6.81 11.27
CA HIS A 172 0.01 6.73 12.40
C HIS A 172 -1.02 7.87 12.40
N ALA A 173 -0.61 9.07 12.03
CA ALA A 173 -1.53 10.21 11.91
C ALA A 173 -2.58 9.98 10.81
N ALA A 174 -2.17 9.45 9.66
CA ALA A 174 -3.07 9.11 8.56
C ALA A 174 -4.04 7.99 8.96
N LEU A 175 -3.54 6.90 9.55
CA LEU A 175 -4.36 5.78 10.02
C LEU A 175 -5.42 6.23 11.03
N ARG A 176 -5.04 7.00 12.06
CA ARG A 176 -6.00 7.56 13.03
C ARG A 176 -7.06 8.43 12.36
N ARG A 177 -6.66 9.26 11.38
CA ARG A 177 -7.61 10.09 10.62
C ARG A 177 -8.59 9.22 9.83
N PHE A 178 -8.10 8.18 9.14
CA PHE A 178 -8.93 7.31 8.31
C PHE A 178 -9.96 6.54 9.14
N LEU A 179 -9.56 6.00 10.28
CA LEU A 179 -10.46 5.32 11.20
C LEU A 179 -11.53 6.29 11.75
N ARG A 180 -11.12 7.46 12.22
CA ARG A 180 -12.04 8.48 12.76
C ARG A 180 -13.07 8.97 11.74
N THR A 181 -12.67 9.07 10.47
CA THR A 181 -13.54 9.55 9.39
C THR A 181 -14.33 8.43 8.71
N GLY A 182 -14.12 7.17 9.11
CA GLY A 182 -14.70 6.00 8.46
C GLY A 182 -14.27 5.85 7.00
N GLU A 183 -13.09 6.38 6.65
CA GLU A 183 -12.45 6.12 5.36
C GLU A 183 -11.93 4.69 5.33
N LEU A 184 -11.37 4.23 6.46
CA LEU A 184 -11.05 2.83 6.75
C LEU A 184 -11.82 2.35 7.99
N ARG A 185 -12.05 1.04 8.07
CA ARG A 185 -12.53 0.36 9.27
C ARG A 185 -11.45 -0.60 9.74
N ALA A 186 -11.24 -0.66 11.04
CA ALA A 186 -10.46 -1.73 11.64
C ALA A 186 -11.30 -3.01 11.61
N LEU A 187 -10.65 -4.13 11.29
CA LEU A 187 -11.23 -5.44 11.49
C LEU A 187 -11.16 -5.81 12.98
N PRO A 188 -12.12 -6.59 13.50
CA PRO A 188 -12.04 -7.11 14.86
C PRO A 188 -10.78 -7.97 15.02
N GLU A 189 -10.22 -7.98 16.24
CA GLU A 189 -9.20 -8.96 16.61
C GLU A 189 -9.87 -10.35 16.62
N GLU A 190 -9.29 -11.32 15.91
CA GLU A 190 -9.71 -12.73 15.93
C GLU A 190 -9.15 -13.46 17.14
#